data_AF-A0A530AHG6-F1
#
_entry.id   AF-A0A530AHG6-F1
#
_cell.length_a   1.000
_cell.length_b   1.000
_cell.length_c   1.000
_cell.angle_alpha   90.00
_cell.angle_beta   90.00
_cell.angle_gamma   90.00
#
_symmetry.space_group_name_H-M   'P 1'
#
loop_
_entity.id
_entity.type
_entity.pdbx_description
1 polymer ?
#
loop_
_entity_poly.entity_id
_entity_poly.type
_entity_poly.pdbx_seq_one_letter_code
_entity_poly.pdbx_strand_id
1 'polypeptide(L)'
;YMKAYGTPKTAMIHAMATFGGMGEACVTAIEGINVLYDEGLIDNAASTGEYLIQRLQALKEKYPRIIKDVRGKGFMIGLEFHDCSQTLPM
;
A
#
# COMPACT_ATOMS: atom_id res chain seq x y z
N TYR A 1 27.31 10.34 3.85
CA TYR A 1 27.23 11.05 2.56
C TYR A 1 27.93 10.28 1.43
N MET A 2 29.21 9.90 1.56
CA MET A 2 29.95 9.16 0.49
C MET A 2 29.28 7.86 0.02
N LYS A 3 28.64 7.08 0.91
CA LYS A 3 27.89 5.86 0.53
C LYS A 3 26.60 6.12 -0.25
N ALA A 4 26.01 7.31 -0.14
CA ALA A 4 24.74 7.66 -0.78
C ALA A 4 24.94 8.52 -2.04
N TYR A 5 25.96 9.39 -2.05
CA TYR A 5 26.17 10.38 -3.12
C TYR A 5 27.53 10.24 -3.84
N GLY A 6 28.38 9.31 -3.43
CA GLY A 6 29.70 9.10 -4.04
C GLY A 6 30.66 10.28 -3.84
N THR A 7 31.61 10.44 -4.76
CA THR A 7 32.60 11.54 -4.74
C THR A 7 31.97 12.88 -5.18
N PRO A 8 32.56 14.03 -4.82
CA PRO A 8 32.10 15.34 -5.31
C PRO A 8 32.00 15.42 -6.85
N LYS A 9 32.84 14.67 -7.57
CA LYS A 9 32.82 14.58 -9.04
C LYS A 9 31.59 13.86 -9.58
N THR A 10 31.01 12.95 -8.81
CA THR A 10 29.84 12.12 -9.19
C THR A 10 28.55 12.54 -8.51
N ALA A 11 28.64 13.40 -7.49
CA ALA A 11 27.51 13.84 -6.67
C ALA A 11 26.39 14.53 -7.45
N MET A 12 26.70 15.09 -8.62
CA MET A 12 25.75 15.80 -9.49
C MET A 12 25.25 14.95 -10.69
N ILE A 13 25.65 13.69 -10.80
CA ILE A 13 25.21 12.81 -11.90
C ILE A 13 23.70 12.55 -11.82
N HIS A 14 23.18 12.42 -10.59
CA HIS A 14 21.76 12.41 -10.33
C HIS A 14 21.36 13.78 -9.78
N ALA A 15 21.15 14.72 -10.71
CA ALA A 15 20.67 16.05 -10.36
C ALA A 15 19.20 15.99 -9.92
N MET A 16 18.77 17.04 -9.22
CA MET A 16 17.38 17.24 -8.91
C MET A 16 16.59 17.27 -10.23
N ALA A 17 15.62 16.36 -10.38
CA ALA A 17 14.71 16.40 -11.52
C ALA A 17 14.09 17.80 -11.62
N THR A 18 13.70 18.27 -12.81
CA THR A 18 13.18 19.64 -13.02
C THR A 18 12.12 20.08 -12.01
N PHE A 19 11.35 19.10 -11.49
CA PHE A 19 10.28 19.28 -10.51
C PHE A 19 10.57 18.60 -9.15
N GLY A 20 11.75 17.99 -9.00
CA GLY A 20 12.18 17.38 -7.75
C GLY A 20 12.50 18.46 -6.71
N GLY A 21 12.14 18.22 -5.44
CA GLY A 21 12.51 19.12 -4.34
C GLY A 21 11.87 20.51 -4.39
N MET A 22 10.81 20.71 -5.18
CA MET A 22 10.03 21.96 -5.15
C MET A 22 9.42 22.16 -3.76
N GLY A 23 9.48 23.39 -3.25
CA GLY A 23 9.02 23.72 -1.89
C GLY A 23 7.58 23.31 -1.62
N GLU A 24 6.68 23.47 -2.59
CA GLU A 24 5.28 23.05 -2.49
C GLU A 24 5.14 21.54 -2.29
N ALA A 25 5.87 20.73 -3.06
CA ALA A 25 5.85 19.28 -2.90
C ALA A 25 6.37 18.85 -1.52
N CYS A 26 7.41 19.52 -1.02
CA CYS A 26 7.95 19.27 0.32
C CYS A 26 6.93 19.61 1.41
N VAL A 27 6.26 20.76 1.32
CA VAL A 27 5.23 21.17 2.30
C VAL A 27 4.06 20.20 2.30
N THR A 28 3.56 19.82 1.12
CA THR A 28 2.47 18.83 1.00
C THR A 28 2.88 17.46 1.53
N ALA A 29 4.12 17.02 1.29
CA ALA A 29 4.61 15.74 1.82
C ALA A 29 4.72 15.75 3.35
N ILE A 30 5.21 16.86 3.94
CA ILE A 30 5.26 17.04 5.39
C ILE A 30 3.86 16.99 5.98
N GLU A 31 2.91 17.72 5.40
CA GLU A 31 1.54 17.74 5.90
C GLU A 31 0.85 16.37 5.74
N GLY A 32 1.09 15.67 4.65
CA GLY A 32 0.61 14.29 4.48
C GLY A 32 1.13 13.34 5.57
N ILE A 33 2.37 13.52 6.02
CA ILE A 33 2.93 12.75 7.14
C ILE A 33 2.29 13.17 8.48
N ASN A 34 2.08 14.47 8.70
CA ASN A 34 1.41 14.96 9.91
C ASN A 34 0.00 14.36 10.04
N VAL A 35 -0.80 14.42 8.98
CA VAL A 35 -2.16 13.84 8.94
C VAL A 35 -2.14 12.35 9.24
N LEU A 36 -1.19 11.59 8.67
CA LEU A 36 -1.06 10.16 8.95
C LEU A 36 -0.87 9.86 10.45
N TYR A 37 -0.17 10.75 11.17
CA TYR A 37 0.12 10.61 12.58
C TYR A 37 -1.01 11.17 13.47
N ASP A 38 -1.42 12.42 13.22
CA ASP A 38 -2.38 13.17 14.04
C ASP A 38 -3.77 12.53 14.01
N GLU A 39 -4.19 11.97 12.87
CA GLU A 39 -5.46 11.25 12.75
C GLU A 39 -5.34 9.75 13.08
N GLY A 40 -4.14 9.27 13.46
CA GLY A 40 -3.92 7.86 13.83
C GLY A 40 -4.19 6.88 12.69
N LEU A 41 -3.96 7.28 11.43
CA LEU A 41 -4.37 6.52 10.25
C LEU A 41 -3.63 5.18 10.12
N ILE A 42 -2.40 5.10 10.61
CA ILE A 42 -1.59 3.87 10.60
C ILE A 42 -2.23 2.80 11.50
N ASP A 43 -2.61 3.18 12.72
CA ASP A 43 -3.24 2.27 13.69
C ASP A 43 -4.65 1.89 13.25
N ASN A 44 -5.41 2.86 12.73
CA ASN A 44 -6.72 2.60 12.14
C ASN A 44 -6.63 1.63 10.95
N ALA A 45 -5.65 1.80 10.06
CA ALA A 45 -5.44 0.88 8.95
C ALA A 45 -5.10 -0.53 9.45
N ALA A 46 -4.35 -0.66 10.55
CA ALA A 46 -4.07 -1.95 11.17
C ALA A 46 -5.34 -2.60 11.76
N SER A 47 -6.10 -1.87 12.59
CA SER A 47 -7.30 -2.40 13.25
C SER A 47 -8.44 -2.70 12.26
N THR A 48 -8.74 -1.75 11.38
CA THR A 48 -9.84 -1.85 10.43
C THR A 48 -9.49 -2.78 9.27
N GLY A 49 -8.21 -2.83 8.89
CA GLY A 49 -7.70 -3.81 7.93
C GLY A 49 -7.82 -5.25 8.44
N GLU A 50 -7.46 -5.49 9.70
CA GLU A 50 -7.62 -6.81 10.33
C GLU A 50 -9.10 -7.24 10.36
N TYR A 51 -9.99 -6.34 10.76
CA TYR A 51 -11.43 -6.57 10.69
C TYR A 51 -11.88 -6.93 9.26
N LEU A 52 -11.46 -6.17 8.25
CA LEU A 52 -11.82 -6.44 6.86
C LEU A 52 -11.31 -7.81 6.39
N ILE A 53 -10.06 -8.18 6.70
CA ILE A 53 -9.49 -9.50 6.36
C ILE A 53 -10.32 -10.62 6.99
N GLN A 54 -10.66 -10.51 8.28
CA GLN A 54 -11.49 -11.51 8.97
C GLN A 54 -12.87 -11.66 8.30
N ARG A 55 -13.50 -10.55 7.91
CA ARG A 55 -14.80 -10.57 7.21
C ARG A 55 -14.69 -11.19 5.82
N LEU A 56 -13.59 -10.97 5.11
CA LEU A 56 -13.33 -11.60 3.81
C LEU A 56 -13.02 -13.10 3.94
N GLN A 57 -12.34 -13.51 5.00
CA GLN A 57 -12.13 -14.94 5.30
C GLN A 57 -13.47 -15.65 5.58
N ALA A 58 -14.37 -15.04 6.34
CA ALA A 58 -15.72 -15.58 6.54
C ALA A 58 -16.51 -15.69 5.22
N LEU A 59 -16.32 -14.75 4.28
CA LEU A 59 -16.90 -14.85 2.94
C LEU A 59 -16.29 -16.00 2.13
N LYS A 60 -14.98 -16.24 2.23
CA LYS A 60 -14.31 -17.38 1.61
C LYS A 60 -14.88 -18.70 2.11
N GLU A 61 -15.11 -18.83 3.43
CA GLU A 61 -15.75 -20.01 4.02
C GLU A 61 -17.18 -20.22 3.52
N LYS A 62 -17.93 -19.13 3.30
CA LYS A 62 -19.29 -19.20 2.75
C LYS A 62 -19.33 -19.54 1.26
N TYR A 63 -18.33 -19.12 0.49
CA TYR A 63 -18.26 -19.32 -0.97
C TYR A 63 -16.93 -19.93 -1.42
N PRO A 64 -16.57 -21.13 -0.95
CA PRO A 64 -15.24 -21.72 -1.18
C PRO A 64 -15.02 -22.14 -2.63
N ARG A 65 -16.08 -22.30 -3.43
CA ARG A 65 -15.97 -22.58 -4.86
C ARG A 65 -15.58 -21.34 -5.67
N ILE A 66 -15.85 -20.14 -5.16
CA ILE A 66 -15.65 -18.88 -5.88
C ILE A 66 -14.36 -18.21 -5.40
N ILE A 67 -14.18 -18.11 -4.09
CA ILE A 67 -13.03 -17.42 -3.48
C ILE A 67 -11.95 -18.44 -3.15
N LYS A 68 -10.82 -18.34 -3.83
CA LYS A 68 -9.66 -19.22 -3.66
C LYS A 68 -8.83 -18.79 -2.47
N ASP A 69 -8.54 -17.49 -2.36
CA ASP A 69 -7.67 -17.00 -1.30
C ASP A 69 -7.93 -15.55 -0.90
N VAL A 70 -7.54 -15.22 0.34
CA VAL A 70 -7.58 -13.88 0.92
C VAL A 70 -6.24 -13.62 1.57
N ARG A 71 -5.53 -12.59 1.11
CA ARG A 71 -4.20 -12.23 1.61
C ARG A 71 -4.05 -10.72 1.71
N GLY A 72 -3.21 -10.24 2.62
CA GLY A 72 -2.97 -8.80 2.76
C GLY A 72 -2.48 -8.39 4.13
N LYS A 73 -2.29 -7.08 4.30
CA LYS A 73 -1.99 -6.45 5.59
C LYS A 73 -2.53 -5.03 5.61
N GLY A 74 -3.19 -4.65 6.70
CA GLY A 74 -3.87 -3.37 6.79
C GLY A 74 -4.88 -3.21 5.65
N PHE A 75 -4.81 -2.11 4.89
CA PHE A 75 -5.65 -1.90 3.71
C PHE A 75 -5.07 -2.37 2.38
N MET A 76 -3.87 -2.95 2.36
CA MET A 76 -3.34 -3.60 1.16
C MET A 76 -3.80 -5.07 1.15
N ILE A 77 -4.97 -5.31 0.58
CA ILE A 77 -5.64 -6.62 0.57
C ILE A 77 -5.87 -7.10 -0.86
N GLY A 78 -5.58 -8.38 -1.10
CA GLY A 78 -5.86 -9.08 -2.34
C GLY A 78 -6.84 -10.23 -2.12
N LEU A 79 -7.84 -10.32 -3.00
CA LEU A 79 -8.77 -11.43 -3.08
C LEU A 79 -8.46 -12.23 -4.35
N GLU A 80 -8.24 -13.52 -4.22
CA GLU A 80 -8.04 -14.41 -5.36
C GLU A 80 -9.30 -15.24 -5.59
N PHE A 81 -9.76 -15.23 -6.84
CA PHE A 81 -10.89 -16.03 -7.28
C PHE A 81 -10.41 -17.30 -7.96
N HIS A 82 -11.22 -18.35 -7.90
CA HIS A 82 -11.08 -19.50 -8.77
C HIS A 82 -11.43 -19.13 -10.22
N ASP A 83 -11.03 -19.98 -11.16
CA ASP A 83 -11.35 -19.79 -12.58
C ASP A 83 -12.87 -19.69 -12.78
N CYS A 84 -13.32 -18.59 -13.39
CA CYS A 84 -14.74 -18.31 -13.64
C CYS A 84 -15.39 -19.40 -14.50
N SER A 85 -14.63 -20.06 -15.38
CA SER A 85 -15.14 -21.13 -16.25
C SER A 85 -15.55 -22.40 -15.50
N GLN A 86 -15.01 -22.63 -14.30
CA GLN A 86 -15.29 -23.81 -13.49
C GLN A 86 -16.30 -23.54 -12.36
N THR A 87 -16.72 -22.28 -12.17
CA THR A 87 -17.37 -21.82 -10.94
C THR A 87 -18.74 -21.18 -11.15
N LEU A 88 -19.08 -20.77 -12.38
CA LEU A 88 -20.47 -20.45 -12.76
C LEU A 88 -21.21 -21.71 -13.23
N PRO A 89 -22.45 -21.96 -12.76
CA PRO A 89 -23.32 -22.90 -13.43
C PRO A 89 -23.65 -22.36 -14.82
N MET A 90 -23.40 -23.14 -15.88
CA MET A 90 -24.11 -22.95 -17.14
C MET A 90 -25.59 -23.26 -16.93
#